data_AF-D5T302-F1
#
_entry.id   AF-D5T302-F1
#
_cell.length_a   1.000
_cell.length_b   1.000
_cell.length_c   1.000
_cell.angle_alpha   90.00
_cell.angle_beta   90.00
_cell.angle_gamma   90.00
#
_symmetry.space_group_name_H-M   'P 1'
#
loop_
_entity.id
_entity.type
_entity.pdbx_description
1 polymer ?
#
loop_
_entity_poly.entity_id
_entity_poly.type
_entity_poly.pdbx_seq_one_letter_code
_entity_poly.pdbx_strand_id
1 'polypeptide(L)'
;MTISILIFLYATLTSLALFSARKQLPAWLTFLNILAITMLYLSLVYPLWLAISLILAILTAINNGLILNGKVSTYHLIIRIVFSLLIFFLAMA
;
A
#
# COMPACT_ATOMS: atom_id res chain seq x y z
N MET A 1 -12.23 12.03 10.59
CA MET A 1 -11.53 11.28 11.67
C MET A 1 -11.41 9.79 11.33
N THR A 2 -12.50 9.11 10.97
CA THR A 2 -12.54 7.69 10.60
C THR A 2 -11.59 7.34 9.44
N ILE A 3 -11.51 8.18 8.41
CA ILE A 3 -10.66 7.89 7.25
C ILE A 3 -9.16 8.00 7.55
N SER A 4 -8.75 8.97 8.37
CA SER A 4 -7.36 9.15 8.78
C SER A 4 -6.87 7.91 9.56
N ILE A 5 -7.73 7.30 10.37
CA ILE A 5 -7.45 6.04 11.06
C ILE A 5 -7.28 4.90 10.05
N LEU A 6 -8.12 4.79 9.03
CA LEU A 6 -8.01 3.77 7.99
C LEU A 6 -6.71 3.91 7.19
N ILE A 7 -6.35 5.13 6.78
CA ILE A 7 -5.09 5.41 6.08
C ILE A 7 -3.90 5.04 6.96
N PHE A 8 -3.91 5.43 8.23
CA PHE A 8 -2.84 5.09 9.18
C PHE A 8 -2.70 3.59 9.38
N LEU A 9 -3.82 2.87 9.58
CA LEU A 9 -3.83 1.43 9.75
C LEU A 9 -3.30 0.74 8.48
N TYR A 10 -3.75 1.17 7.30
CA TYR A 10 -3.31 0.62 6.03
C TYR A 10 -1.82 0.84 5.79
N ALA A 11 -1.30 2.04 6.05
CA ALA A 11 0.12 2.35 5.95
C ALA A 11 0.97 1.50 6.93
N THR A 12 0.48 1.29 8.14
CA THR A 12 1.17 0.50 9.18
C THR A 12 1.21 -0.99 8.81
N LEU A 13 0.09 -1.57 8.39
CA LEU A 13 0.03 -2.96 7.92
C LEU A 13 0.92 -3.18 6.69
N THR A 14 0.96 -2.21 5.79
CA THR A 14 1.81 -2.24 4.58
C THR A 14 3.29 -2.20 4.96
N SER A 15 3.67 -1.39 5.94
CA SER A 15 5.02 -1.34 6.50
C SER A 15 5.45 -2.68 7.12
N LEU A 16 4.57 -3.30 7.91
CA LEU A 16 4.84 -4.60 8.53
C LEU A 16 5.00 -5.71 7.47
N ALA A 17 4.14 -5.72 6.46
CA ALA A 17 4.23 -6.66 5.35
C ALA A 17 5.55 -6.52 4.59
N LEU A 18 5.96 -5.28 4.30
CA LEU A 18 7.25 -5.00 3.65
C LEU A 18 8.42 -5.48 4.53
N PHE A 19 8.41 -5.18 5.83
CA PHE A 19 9.48 -5.59 6.73
C PHE A 19 9.63 -7.12 6.79
N SER A 20 8.53 -7.85 6.79
CA SER A 20 8.50 -9.32 6.75
C SER A 20 9.08 -9.86 5.43
N ALA A 21 8.72 -9.25 4.30
CA ALA A 21 9.13 -9.70 2.97
C ALA A 21 10.50 -9.16 2.50
N ARG A 22 11.13 -8.22 3.23
CA ARG A 22 12.29 -7.42 2.76
C ARG A 22 13.46 -8.23 2.20
N LYS A 23 13.75 -9.42 2.73
CA LYS A 23 14.87 -10.26 2.28
C LYS A 23 14.59 -10.98 0.96
N GLN A 24 13.32 -11.03 0.54
CA GLN A 24 12.87 -11.72 -0.66
C GLN A 24 12.57 -10.75 -1.80
N LEU A 25 12.55 -9.43 -1.54
CA LEU A 25 12.24 -8.41 -2.53
C LEU A 25 13.52 -7.75 -3.06
N PRO A 26 13.59 -7.44 -4.36
CA PRO A 26 14.70 -6.68 -4.91
C PRO A 26 14.69 -5.24 -4.37
N ALA A 27 15.88 -4.62 -4.29
CA ALA A 27 16.05 -3.30 -3.69
C ALA A 27 15.17 -2.21 -4.31
N TRP A 28 15.02 -2.21 -5.64
CA TRP A 28 14.18 -1.24 -6.35
C TRP A 28 12.71 -1.33 -5.94
N LEU A 29 12.20 -2.55 -5.71
CA LEU A 29 10.81 -2.75 -5.31
C LEU A 29 10.61 -2.42 -3.83
N THR A 30 11.59 -2.73 -2.98
CA THR A 30 11.60 -2.28 -1.58
C THR A 30 11.53 -0.76 -1.52
N PHE A 31 12.31 -0.06 -2.35
CA PHE A 31 12.26 1.40 -2.45
C PHE A 31 10.87 1.91 -2.87
N LEU A 32 10.25 1.31 -3.90
CA LEU A 32 8.89 1.67 -4.31
C LEU A 32 7.84 1.44 -3.22
N ASN A 33 7.94 0.34 -2.47
CA ASN A 33 7.05 0.08 -1.34
C ASN A 33 7.23 1.14 -0.25
N ILE A 34 8.48 1.49 0.10
CA ILE A 34 8.76 2.56 1.07
C ILE A 34 8.17 3.88 0.58
N LEU A 35 8.39 4.25 -0.69
CA LEU A 35 7.83 5.46 -1.28
C LEU A 35 6.30 5.49 -1.18
N ALA A 36 5.62 4.39 -1.53
CA ALA A 36 4.17 4.28 -1.41
C ALA A 36 3.69 4.46 0.03
N ILE A 37 4.35 3.81 1.00
CA ILE A 37 4.06 3.91 2.43
C ILE A 37 4.25 5.35 2.92
N THR A 38 5.37 5.98 2.57
CA THR A 38 5.67 7.35 2.98
C THR A 38 4.65 8.33 2.42
N MET A 39 4.26 8.18 1.16
CA MET A 39 3.20 8.98 0.55
C MET A 39 1.84 8.75 1.22
N LEU A 40 1.53 7.51 1.63
CA LEU A 40 0.33 7.19 2.40
C LEU A 40 0.33 7.91 3.76
N TYR A 41 1.43 7.90 4.49
CA TYR A 41 1.53 8.67 5.75
C TYR A 41 1.46 10.18 5.50
N LEU A 42 2.12 10.69 4.46
CA LEU A 42 2.05 12.10 4.08
C LEU A 42 0.63 12.51 3.70
N SER A 43 -0.17 11.61 3.14
CA SER A 43 -1.56 11.88 2.78
C SER A 43 -2.46 12.23 3.98
N LEU A 44 -2.06 11.86 5.20
CA LEU A 44 -2.75 12.27 6.44
C LEU A 44 -2.70 13.78 6.67
N VAL A 45 -1.65 14.45 6.17
CA VAL A 45 -1.45 15.91 6.28
C VAL A 45 -1.75 16.60 4.95
N TYR A 46 -1.38 15.96 3.84
CA TYR A 46 -1.42 16.51 2.49
C TYR A 46 -2.26 15.60 1.58
N PRO A 47 -3.58 15.80 1.48
CA PRO A 47 -4.51 14.87 0.82
C PRO A 47 -4.24 14.68 -0.68
N LEU A 48 -3.53 15.62 -1.32
CA LEU A 48 -3.12 15.52 -2.74
C LEU A 48 -2.34 14.23 -3.03
N TRP A 49 -1.56 13.73 -2.06
CA TRP A 49 -0.76 12.53 -2.25
C TRP A 49 -1.56 11.23 -2.15
N LEU A 50 -2.81 11.27 -1.69
CA LEU A 50 -3.60 10.08 -1.43
C LEU A 50 -3.76 9.22 -2.69
N ALA A 51 -4.28 9.80 -3.78
CA ALA A 51 -4.52 9.06 -5.02
C ALA A 51 -3.24 8.43 -5.58
N ILE A 52 -2.14 9.20 -5.59
CA ILE A 52 -0.83 8.74 -6.07
C ILE A 52 -0.32 7.59 -5.19
N SER A 53 -0.43 7.72 -3.87
CA SER A 53 0.01 6.70 -2.92
C SER A 53 -0.76 5.39 -3.06
N LEU A 54 -2.07 5.45 -3.31
CA LEU A 54 -2.92 4.28 -3.51
C LEU A 54 -2.60 3.55 -4.82
N ILE A 55 -2.37 4.30 -5.90
CA ILE A 55 -1.93 3.72 -7.18
C ILE A 55 -0.58 3.01 -7.00
N LEU A 56 0.39 3.68 -6.35
CA LEU A 56 1.69 3.07 -6.04
C LEU A 56 1.56 1.84 -5.15
N ALA A 57 0.68 1.86 -4.14
CA ALA A 57 0.42 0.73 -3.25
C ALA A 57 -0.14 -0.48 -4.00
N ILE A 58 -1.00 -0.27 -5.01
CA ILE A 58 -1.51 -1.34 -5.88
C ILE A 58 -0.41 -1.86 -6.79
N LEU A 59 0.33 -0.99 -7.48
CA LEU A 59 1.40 -1.40 -8.40
C LEU A 59 2.49 -2.19 -7.67
N THR A 60 2.87 -1.76 -6.48
CA THR A 60 3.81 -2.50 -5.63
C THR A 60 3.24 -3.82 -5.16
N ALA A 61 1.95 -3.91 -4.82
CA ALA A 61 1.30 -5.17 -4.46
C ALA A 61 1.34 -6.20 -5.59
N ILE A 62 1.05 -5.78 -6.82
CA ILE A 62 1.10 -6.64 -8.01
C ILE A 62 2.53 -7.18 -8.19
N ASN A 63 3.51 -6.28 -8.21
CA ASN A 63 4.92 -6.66 -8.38
C ASN A 63 5.42 -7.56 -7.24
N ASN A 64 5.04 -7.27 -5.99
CA ASN A 64 5.37 -8.11 -4.84
C ASN A 64 4.82 -9.54 -5.04
N GLY A 65 3.58 -9.68 -5.53
CA GLY A 65 2.96 -10.98 -5.78
C GLY A 65 3.65 -11.77 -6.89
N LEU A 66 4.04 -11.10 -7.97
CA LEU A 66 4.78 -11.71 -9.08
C LEU A 66 6.17 -12.19 -8.63
N ILE A 67 6.93 -11.36 -7.91
CA ILE A 67 8.31 -11.65 -7.50
C ILE A 67 8.38 -12.71 -6.41
N LEU A 68 7.38 -12.76 -5.53
CA LEU A 68 7.29 -13.79 -4.50
C LEU A 68 6.72 -15.11 -5.06
N ASN A 69 6.70 -15.31 -6.38
CA ASN A 69 6.22 -16.52 -7.07
C ASN A 69 4.80 -16.93 -6.63
N GLY A 70 3.90 -15.97 -6.43
CA GLY A 70 2.53 -16.25 -5.97
C GLY A 70 2.41 -16.73 -4.52
N LYS A 71 3.50 -16.73 -3.72
CA LYS A 71 3.41 -16.95 -2.26
C LYS A 71 2.51 -15.93 -1.58
N VAL A 72 2.42 -14.73 -2.17
CA VAL A 72 1.35 -13.79 -1.85
C VAL A 72 0.13 -14.24 -2.64
N SER A 73 -0.87 -14.76 -1.92
CA SER A 73 -2.09 -15.25 -2.56
C SER A 73 -2.78 -14.13 -3.33
N THR A 74 -3.46 -14.49 -4.42
CA THR A 74 -4.34 -13.58 -5.18
C THR A 74 -5.36 -12.89 -4.27
N TYR A 75 -5.78 -13.53 -3.19
CA TYR A 75 -6.62 -12.93 -2.16
C TYR A 75 -5.98 -11.72 -1.47
N HIS A 76 -4.68 -11.77 -1.16
CA HIS A 76 -3.98 -10.64 -0.56
C HIS A 76 -3.93 -9.43 -1.49
N LEU A 77 -3.73 -9.67 -2.79
CA LEU A 77 -3.77 -8.61 -3.80
C LEU A 77 -5.18 -8.01 -3.92
N ILE A 78 -6.22 -8.85 -3.98
CA ILE A 78 -7.62 -8.40 -4.03
C ILE A 78 -7.96 -7.56 -2.80
N ILE A 79 -7.58 -8.01 -1.60
CA ILE A 79 -7.79 -7.26 -0.36
C ILE A 79 -7.14 -5.88 -0.45
N ARG A 80 -5.89 -5.79 -0.93
CA ARG A 80 -5.21 -4.50 -1.09
C ARG A 80 -5.90 -3.57 -2.08
N ILE A 81 -6.40 -4.10 -3.20
CA ILE A 81 -7.15 -3.32 -4.19
C ILE A 81 -8.46 -2.80 -3.58
N VAL A 82 -9.23 -3.68 -2.93
CA VAL A 82 -10.49 -3.32 -2.29
C VAL A 82 -10.28 -2.27 -1.20
N PHE A 83 -9.27 -2.43 -0.34
CA PHE A 83 -8.94 -1.42 0.67
C PHE A 83 -8.52 -0.09 0.06
N SER A 84 -7.72 -0.12 -1.02
CA SER A 84 -7.30 1.11 -1.69
C SER A 84 -8.49 1.86 -2.30
N LEU A 85 -9.39 1.14 -2.95
CA LEU A 85 -10.63 1.71 -3.51
C LEU A 85 -11.54 2.26 -2.40
N LEU A 86 -11.71 1.51 -1.31
CA LEU A 86 -12.53 1.93 -0.17
C LEU A 86 -11.99 3.22 0.46
N ILE A 87 -10.68 3.32 0.68
CA ILE A 87 -10.04 4.54 1.18
C ILE A 87 -10.24 5.69 0.18
N PHE A 88 -10.08 5.44 -1.12
CA PHE A 88 -10.27 6.47 -2.14
C PHE A 88 -11.71 7.01 -2.15
N PHE A 89 -12.72 6.14 -2.19
CA PHE A 89 -14.12 6.55 -2.21
C PHE A 89 -14.54 7.28 -0.94
N LEU A 90 -14.11 6.80 0.23
CA LEU A 90 -14.40 7.48 1.49
C LEU A 90 -13.71 8.84 1.59
N ALA A 91 -12.59 9.06 0.89
CA ALA A 91 -11.88 10.33 0.92
C ALA A 91 -12.49 11.38 0.00
N MET A 92 -13.23 10.93 -1.01
CA MET A 92 -13.91 11.78 -1.99
C MET A 92 -15.38 12.04 -1.64
N ALA A 93 -15.93 11.31 -0.66
CA ALA A 93 -17.28 11.47 -0.12
C ALA A 93 -17.33 12.51 1.01
#